data_AF-A0A372LGI6-F1
#
_entry.id   AF-A0A372LGI6-F1
#
_cell.length_a   1.000
_cell.length_b   1.000
_cell.length_c   1.000
_cell.angle_alpha   90.00
_cell.angle_beta   90.00
_cell.angle_gamma   90.00
#
_symmetry.space_group_name_H-M   'P 1'
#
loop_
_entity.id
_entity.type
_entity.pdbx_description
1 polymer ?
#
loop_
_entity_poly.entity_id
_entity_poly.type
_entity_poly.pdbx_seq_one_letter_code
_entity_poly.pdbx_strand_id
1 'polypeptide(L)' 'MFLTSNDQLEVRIKQLKKDLIRIVEATGLNSHETLNCSQKLDKLITDYQKNSSKAEHNKREKVNV' A
#
# COMPACT_ATOMS: atom_id res chain seq x y z
N MET A 1 7.57 -14.87 18.66
CA MET A 1 7.29 -14.90 17.21
C MET A 1 7.55 -13.50 16.68
N PHE A 2 8.64 -13.31 15.93
CA PHE A 2 9.01 -11.99 15.39
C PHE A 2 8.29 -11.81 14.04
N LEU A 3 7.49 -10.77 13.92
CA LEU A 3 6.88 -10.38 12.64
C LEU A 3 7.99 -9.88 11.73
N THR A 4 8.10 -10.46 10.53
CA THR A 4 9.03 -9.97 9.51
C THR A 4 8.63 -8.55 9.08
N SER A 5 9.56 -7.79 8.50
CA SER A 5 9.27 -6.43 8.02
C SER A 5 8.10 -6.39 7.02
N ASN A 6 7.85 -7.48 6.30
CA ASN A 6 6.69 -7.63 5.41
C ASN A 6 5.38 -7.87 6.18
N ASP A 7 5.38 -8.73 7.20
CA ASP A 7 4.21 -8.91 8.07
C ASP A 7 3.75 -7.59 8.72
N GLN A 8 4.70 -6.77 9.18
CA GLN A 8 4.38 -5.47 9.77
C GLN A 8 3.76 -4.50 8.74
N LEU A 9 4.24 -4.53 7.50
CA LEU A 9 3.67 -3.77 6.39
C LEU A 9 2.26 -4.26 6.05
N GLU A 10 2.03 -5.57 6.01
CA GLU A 10 0.72 -6.14 5.74
C GLU A 10 -0.30 -5.77 6.82
N VAL A 11 0.08 -5.84 8.10
CA VAL A 11 -0.76 -5.42 9.23
C VAL A 11 -1.10 -3.94 9.12
N ARG A 12 -0.13 -3.08 8.80
CA ARG A 12 -0.37 -1.64 8.58
C ARG A 12 -1.31 -1.38 7.41
N ILE A 13 -1.16 -2.08 6.28
CA ILE A 13 -2.05 -1.96 5.13
C ILE A 13 -3.48 -2.36 5.51
N LYS A 14 -3.64 -3.49 6.23
CA LYS A 14 -4.96 -3.95 6.69
C LYS A 14 -5.61 -2.96 7.64
N GLN A 15 -4.86 -2.37 8.57
CA GLN A 15 -5.36 -1.33 9.46
C GLN A 15 -5.76 -0.07 8.69
N LEU A 16 -4.88 0.43 7.83
CA LEU A 16 -5.11 1.67 7.09
C LEU A 16 -6.26 1.54 6.10
N LYS A 17 -6.50 0.35 5.55
CA LYS A 17 -7.66 0.03 4.71
C LYS A 17 -8.97 0.10 5.51
N LYS A 18 -9.00 -0.39 6.76
CA LYS A 18 -10.16 -0.26 7.64
C LYS A 18 -10.42 1.19 8.02
N ASP A 19 -9.35 1.94 8.28
CA ASP A 19 -9.44 3.37 8.60
C ASP A 19 -9.98 4.17 7.41
N LEU A 20 -9.49 3.88 6.19
CA LEU A 20 -10.00 4.48 4.96
C LEU A 20 -11.49 4.22 4.79
N ILE A 21 -11.97 2.99 4.99
CA ILE A 21 -13.40 2.66 4.91
C ILE A 21 -14.19 3.51 5.91
N ARG A 22 -13.73 3.62 7.16
CA ARG A 22 -14.37 4.46 8.17
C ARG A 22 -14.40 5.94 7.81
N ILE A 23 -13.29 6.47 7.28
CA ILE A 23 -13.20 7.88 6.85
C ILE A 23 -14.13 8.13 5.66
N VAL A 24 -14.21 7.19 4.71
CA VAL A 24 -15.14 7.25 3.58
C VAL A 24 -16.59 7.23 4.07
N GLU A 25 -16.92 6.38 5.04
CA GLU A 25 -18.26 6.33 5.63
C GLU A 25 -18.61 7.61 6.40
N ALA A 26 -17.63 8.23 7.07
CA ALA A 26 -17.85 9.42 7.88
C ALA A 26 -17.84 10.74 7.07
N THR A 27 -16.96 10.85 6.08
CA THR A 27 -16.70 12.11 5.33
C THR A 27 -17.10 12.03 3.86
N GLY A 28 -17.43 10.85 3.36
CA GLY A 28 -17.72 10.60 1.95
C GLY A 28 -16.46 10.46 1.09
N LEU A 29 -16.63 9.91 -0.11
CA LEU A 29 -15.56 9.69 -1.08
C LEU A 29 -14.89 10.98 -1.57
N ASN A 30 -15.61 12.11 -1.52
CA ASN A 30 -15.16 13.40 -2.05
C ASN A 30 -14.41 14.26 -1.02
N SER A 31 -14.28 13.81 0.22
CA SER A 31 -13.52 14.57 1.20
C SER A 31 -12.03 14.49 0.89
N HIS A 32 -11.35 15.61 1.08
CA HIS A 32 -9.89 15.70 0.95
C HIS A 32 -9.18 14.67 1.85
N GLU A 33 -9.79 14.33 3.00
CA GLU A 33 -9.29 13.32 3.92
C GLU A 33 -9.34 11.92 3.32
N THR A 34 -10.44 11.56 2.67
CA THR A 34 -10.58 10.28 1.96
C THR A 34 -9.58 10.13 0.83
N LEU A 35 -9.40 11.18 0.01
CA LEU A 35 -8.42 11.19 -1.07
C LEU A 35 -6.98 11.06 -0.56
N ASN A 36 -6.62 11.83 0.48
CA ASN A 36 -5.30 11.77 1.10
C ASN A 36 -5.04 10.40 1.75
N CYS A 37 -6.05 9.83 2.40
CA CYS A 37 -5.94 8.51 3.02
C CYS A 37 -5.80 7.40 1.96
N SER A 38 -6.54 7.50 0.86
CA SER A 38 -6.42 6.60 -0.30
C SER A 38 -5.02 6.65 -0.92
N GLN A 39 -4.46 7.84 -1.14
CA GLN A 39 -3.10 8.02 -1.68
C GLN A 39 -2.02 7.46 -0.74
N LYS A 40 -2.18 7.63 0.57
CA LYS A 40 -1.26 7.04 1.57
C LYS A 40 -1.34 5.51 1.58
N LEU A 41 -2.54 4.95 1.45
CA LEU A 41 -2.74 3.51 1.35
C LEU A 41 -2.06 2.95 0.10
N ASP A 42 -2.28 3.60 -1.04
CA ASP A 42 -1.72 3.18 -2.34
C ASP A 42 -0.19 3.20 -2.33
N LYS A 43 0.41 4.22 -1.70
CA LYS A 43 1.87 4.31 -1.50
C LYS A 43 2.39 3.15 -0.64
N LEU A 44 1.72 2.84 0.47
CA LEU A 44 2.10 1.72 1.34
C LEU A 44 1.98 0.37 0.63
N ILE A 45 0.94 0.17 -0.18
CA ILE A 45 0.77 -1.03 -1.00
C ILE A 45 1.88 -1.11 -2.05
N THR A 46 2.21 0.01 -2.70
CA THR A 46 3.30 0.09 -3.69
C THR A 46 4.66 -0.22 -3.06
N ASP A 47 4.95 0.30 -1.87
CA ASP A 47 6.18 0.00 -1.13
C ASP A 47 6.24 -1.47 -0.70
N TYR A 48 5.12 -2.04 -0.24
CA TYR A 48 5.00 -3.47 0.07
C TYR A 48 5.22 -4.34 -1.18
N GLN A 49 4.58 -4.00 -2.30
CA GLN A 49 4.75 -4.69 -3.56
C GLN A 49 6.18 -4.57 -4.08
N LYS A 50 6.82 -3.40 -3.99
CA LYS A 50 8.23 -3.21 -4.36
C LYS A 50 9.16 -4.04 -3.48
N ASN A 51 8.91 -4.12 -2.18
CA ASN A 51 9.72 -4.91 -1.25
C ASN A 51 9.55 -6.42 -1.48
N SER A 52 8.34 -6.89 -1.82
CA SER A 52 8.11 -8.28 -2.25
C SER A 52 8.64 -8.58 -3.66
N SER A 53 8.60 -7.61 -4.58
CA SER A 53 9.05 -7.78 -5.98
C SER A 53 10.56 -7.66 -6.15
N LYS A 54 11.31 -7.21 -5.14
CA LYS A 54 12.78 -7.26 -5.13
C LYS A 54 13.35 -8.68 -5.13
N ALA A 55 12.51 -9.71 -4.95
CA ALA A 55 12.88 -11.09 -5.22
C ALA A 55 12.94 -11.43 -6.73
N GLU A 56 12.38 -10.61 -7.63
CA GLU A 56 12.23 -10.95 -9.06
C GLU A 56 12.75 -9.91 -10.07
N HIS A 57 13.47 -8.86 -9.65
CA HIS A 57 14.00 -7.85 -10.59
C HIS A 57 15.43 -8.14 -11.12
N ASN A 58 15.70 -9.40 -11.47
CA ASN A 58 16.76 -9.74 -12.45
C ASN A 58 16.17 -10.09 -13.83
N LYS A 59 15.07 -9.44 -14.26
CA LYS A 59 14.48 -9.60 -15.61
C LYS A 59 13.79 -8.34 -16.17
N ARG A 60 14.37 -7.15 -15.98
CA ARG A 60 14.10 -6.01 -16.88
C ARG A 60 15.39 -5.48 -17.50
N GLU A 61 16.21 -6.40 -17.99
CA GLU A 61 17.12 -6.09 -19.08
C GLU A 61 16.34 -6.27 -20.40
N LYS A 62 16.36 -5.21 -21.23
CA LYS A 62 15.97 -5.12 -22.64
C LYS A 62 14.46 -5.17 -22.97
N VAL A 63 13.86 -3.99 -23.05
CA VAL A 63 12.99 -3.67 -24.20
C VAL A 63 13.65 -2.53 -24.97
N ASN A 64 14.28 -2.94 -26.07
CA ASN A 64 14.82 -2.11 -27.13
C ASN A 64 13.69 -1.82 -28.13
N VAL A 65 13.42 -0.55 -28.43
CA VAL A 65 13.03 -0.09 -29.78
C VAL A 65 13.36 1.38 -29.93
#